data_AF-X1JZ96-F1
#
_entry.id   AF-X1JZ96-F1
#
_cell.length_a   1.000
_cell.length_b   1.000
_cell.length_c   1.000
_cell.angle_alpha   90.00
_cell.angle_beta   90.00
_cell.angle_gamma   90.00
#
_symmetry.space_group_name_H-M   'P 1'
#
loop_
_entity.id
_entity.type
_entity.pdbx_description
1 polymer ?
#
loop_
_entity_poly.entity_id
_entity_poly.type
_entity_poly.pdbx_seq_one_letter_code
_entity_poly.pdbx_strand_id
1 'polypeptide(L)'
;ITRHHTLRQASDSDQTFFDTGVELLKKALSQEKQKVRLIGIGVSNLTEPSRQLDMLDLSARRLEQLNKAIDRIRKKYGFTAIQTGRTLLLKDIFPTGDDGYTLHTPSLSR
;
A
#
# COMPACT_ATOMS: atom_id res chain seq x y z
N ILE A 1 18.81 -5.49 0.34
CA ILE A 1 18.30 -5.92 1.65
C ILE A 1 16.84 -6.35 1.49
N THR A 2 16.48 -7.52 2.00
CA THR A 2 15.08 -7.97 2.06
C THR A 2 14.68 -8.11 3.53
N ARG A 3 13.52 -7.57 3.89
CA ARG A 3 12.90 -7.71 5.22
C ARG A 3 11.43 -8.04 5.02
N HIS A 4 10.87 -8.89 5.87
CA HIS A 4 9.47 -9.27 5.84
C HIS A 4 8.89 -9.19 7.26
N HIS A 5 7.58 -9.01 7.36
CA HIS A 5 6.83 -9.05 8.61
C HIS A 5 5.49 -9.73 8.37
N THR A 6 5.19 -10.75 9.17
CA THR A 6 3.89 -11.41 9.14
C THR A 6 2.94 -10.69 10.07
N LEU A 7 1.84 -10.17 9.51
CA LEU A 7 0.77 -9.54 10.29
C LEU A 7 0.09 -10.59 11.18
N ARG A 8 -0.39 -10.16 12.36
CA ARG A 8 -1.11 -11.05 13.29
C ARG A 8 -2.44 -11.54 12.73
N GLN A 9 -3.05 -10.77 11.84
CA GLN A 9 -4.30 -11.07 11.17
C GLN A 9 -4.15 -10.73 9.69
N ALA A 10 -4.82 -11.49 8.82
CA ALA A 10 -4.93 -11.15 7.40
C ALA A 10 -5.61 -9.77 7.26
N SER A 11 -5.10 -8.95 6.35
CA SER A 11 -5.60 -7.61 6.08
C SER A 11 -5.63 -7.37 4.58
N ASP A 12 -6.60 -6.59 4.13
CA ASP A 12 -6.75 -6.07 2.76
C ASP A 12 -6.59 -4.53 2.72
N SER A 13 -6.19 -3.92 3.84
CA SER A 13 -6.12 -2.47 3.98
C SER A 13 -4.80 -1.90 3.48
N ASP A 14 -4.88 -1.00 2.48
CA ASP A 14 -3.77 -0.18 1.98
C ASP A 14 -2.96 0.46 3.13
N GLN A 15 -3.65 0.99 4.14
CA GLN A 15 -3.01 1.67 5.27
C GLN A 15 -2.17 0.71 6.12
N THR A 16 -2.66 -0.51 6.37
CA THR A 16 -1.93 -1.52 7.16
C THR A 16 -0.62 -1.90 6.47
N PHE A 17 -0.67 -2.12 5.15
CA PHE A 17 0.53 -2.47 4.38
C PHE A 17 1.52 -1.31 4.28
N PHE A 18 1.02 -0.09 4.08
CA PHE A 18 1.85 1.12 4.05
C PHE A 18 2.58 1.32 5.38
N ASP A 19 1.87 1.28 6.51
CA ASP A 19 2.47 1.51 7.83
C ASP A 19 3.50 0.45 8.16
N THR A 20 3.18 -0.83 7.89
CA THR A 20 4.13 -1.94 8.08
C THR A 20 5.38 -1.76 7.22
N GLY A 21 5.23 -1.37 5.96
CA GLY A 21 6.34 -1.09 5.06
C GLY A 21 7.24 0.05 5.55
N VAL A 22 6.62 1.14 6.05
CA VAL A 22 7.34 2.28 6.63
C VAL A 22 8.11 1.86 7.89
N GLU A 23 7.51 1.07 8.78
CA GLU A 23 8.21 0.56 9.97
C GLU A 23 9.40 -0.32 9.62
N LEU A 24 9.22 -1.25 8.68
CA LEU A 24 10.30 -2.10 8.19
C LEU A 24 11.44 -1.30 7.56
N LEU A 25 11.11 -0.29 6.76
CA LEU A 25 12.08 0.60 6.16
C LEU A 25 12.84 1.41 7.21
N LYS A 26 12.14 2.03 8.16
CA LYS A 26 12.76 2.78 9.26
C LYS A 26 13.71 1.90 10.07
N LYS A 27 13.30 0.68 10.39
CA LYS A 27 14.15 -0.28 11.11
C LYS A 27 15.41 -0.63 10.32
N ALA A 28 15.26 -0.91 9.03
CA ALA A 28 16.40 -1.20 8.15
C ALA A 28 17.38 -0.02 8.07
N LEU A 29 16.88 1.20 7.87
CA LEU A 29 17.71 2.41 7.79
C LEU A 29 18.42 2.75 9.10
N SER A 30 17.79 2.48 10.25
CA SER A 30 18.41 2.69 11.57
C SER A 30 19.53 1.69 11.85
N GLN A 31 19.42 0.45 11.34
CA GLN A 31 20.43 -0.59 11.51
C GLN A 31 21.58 -0.47 10.50
N GLU A 32 21.25 -0.12 9.26
CA GLU A 32 22.20 -0.05 8.15
C GLU A 32 22.18 1.36 7.54
N LYS A 33 23.27 2.12 7.72
CA LYS A 33 23.43 3.48 7.17
C LYS A 33 23.78 3.47 5.66
N GLN A 34 23.12 2.62 4.88
CA GLN A 34 23.35 2.49 3.45
C GLN A 34 22.29 3.22 2.64
N LYS A 35 22.69 3.79 1.50
CA LYS A 35 21.76 4.44 0.56
C LYS A 35 20.86 3.37 -0.07
N VAL A 36 19.54 3.57 0.02
CA VAL A 36 18.55 2.70 -0.62
C VAL A 36 18.25 3.21 -2.02
N ARG A 37 18.40 2.35 -3.03
CA ARG A 37 18.13 2.67 -4.45
C ARG A 37 16.75 2.20 -4.91
N LEU A 38 16.21 1.15 -4.29
CA LEU A 38 14.95 0.54 -4.68
C LEU A 38 14.22 0.04 -3.43
N ILE A 39 12.91 0.27 -3.40
CA ILE A 39 12.00 -0.24 -2.38
C ILE A 39 10.84 -0.92 -3.11
N GLY A 40 10.62 -2.19 -2.81
CA GLY A 40 9.45 -2.94 -3.26
C GLY A 40 8.69 -3.44 -2.04
N ILE A 41 7.37 -3.33 -2.06
CA ILE A 41 6.48 -3.93 -1.07
C ILE A 41 5.80 -5.11 -1.74
N GLY A 42 5.98 -6.30 -1.18
CA GLY A 42 5.31 -7.52 -1.62
C GLY A 42 4.45 -8.06 -0.49
N VAL A 43 3.29 -8.60 -0.84
CA VAL A 43 2.42 -9.35 0.08
C VAL A 43 2.52 -10.84 -0.24
N SER A 44 2.43 -11.67 0.80
CA SER A 44 2.50 -13.12 0.69
C SER A 44 1.46 -13.76 1.61
N ASN A 45 1.25 -15.07 1.50
CA ASN A 45 0.30 -15.81 2.33
C ASN A 45 -1.15 -15.29 2.19
N LEU A 46 -1.58 -15.08 0.94
CA LEU A 46 -2.93 -14.67 0.59
C LEU A 46 -3.93 -15.73 1.07
N THR A 47 -5.01 -15.28 1.71
CA THR A 47 -6.05 -16.14 2.26
C THR A 47 -7.38 -15.87 1.56
N GLU A 48 -8.30 -16.84 1.63
CA GLU A 48 -9.68 -16.63 1.22
C GLU A 48 -10.31 -15.43 1.98
N PRO A 49 -11.30 -14.74 1.40
CA PRO A 49 -11.96 -13.56 1.99
C PRO A 49 -12.87 -13.88 3.19
N SER A 50 -12.49 -14.87 4.00
CA SER A 50 -13.15 -15.26 5.24
C SER A 50 -12.51 -14.50 6.41
N ARG A 51 -13.06 -13.32 6.73
CA ARG A 51 -12.71 -12.60 7.96
C ARG A 51 -13.91 -12.53 8.88
N GLN A 52 -13.75 -13.03 10.10
CA GLN A 52 -14.71 -12.78 11.17
C GLN A 52 -14.62 -11.30 11.56
N LEU A 53 -15.73 -10.58 11.40
CA LEU A 53 -15.82 -9.21 11.88
C LEU A 53 -15.74 -9.22 13.39
N ASP A 54 -14.86 -8.39 13.94
CA ASP A 54 -14.88 -8.11 15.38
C ASP A 54 -16.21 -7.42 15.69
N MET A 55 -16.99 -8.01 16.60
CA MET A 55 -18.33 -7.50 16.94
C MET A 55 -18.28 -6.11 17.59
N LEU A 56 -17.12 -5.72 18.14
CA LEU A 56 -16.95 -4.50 18.92
C LEU A 56 -16.08 -3.44 18.22
N ASP A 57 -15.40 -3.77 17.12
CA ASP A 57 -14.56 -2.81 16.39
C ASP A 57 -15.32 -2.07 15.29
N LEU A 58 -16.10 -1.07 15.70
CA LEU A 58 -16.81 -0.17 14.79
C LEU A 58 -15.86 0.60 13.86
N SER A 59 -14.62 0.83 14.30
CA SER A 59 -13.64 1.60 13.53
C SER A 59 -13.11 0.79 12.35
N ALA A 60 -12.81 -0.50 12.55
CA ALA A 60 -12.42 -1.41 11.48
C ALA A 60 -13.53 -1.56 10.42
N ARG A 61 -14.78 -1.66 10.85
CA ARG A 61 -15.93 -1.74 9.92
C ARG A 61 -16.06 -0.49 9.06
N ARG A 62 -15.88 0.69 9.64
CA ARG A 62 -15.92 1.96 8.90
C ARG A 62 -14.77 2.03 7.88
N LEU A 63 -13.57 1.63 8.27
CA LEU A 63 -12.40 1.62 7.39
C LEU A 63 -12.59 0.64 6.22
N GLU A 64 -13.13 -0.54 6.48
CA GLU A 64 -13.43 -1.53 5.45
C GLU A 64 -14.45 -1.00 4.42
N GLN A 65 -15.53 -0.36 4.90
CA GLN A 65 -16.52 0.26 4.02
C GLN A 65 -15.92 1.38 3.18
N LEU A 66 -15.02 2.18 3.77
CA LEU A 66 -14.28 3.22 3.06
C LEU A 66 -13.39 2.64 1.96
N ASN A 67 -12.59 1.60 2.28
CA ASN A 67 -11.72 0.94 1.30
C ASN A 67 -12.55 0.37 0.14
N LYS A 68 -13.66 -0.32 0.43
CA LYS A 68 -14.59 -0.82 -0.59
C LYS A 68 -15.17 0.28 -1.47
N ALA A 69 -15.48 1.46 -0.90
CA ALA A 69 -15.97 2.59 -1.66
C ALA A 69 -14.89 3.16 -2.59
N ILE A 70 -13.65 3.31 -2.08
CA ILE A 70 -12.48 3.74 -2.86
C ILE A 70 -12.24 2.77 -4.03
N ASP A 71 -12.25 1.46 -3.79
CA ASP A 71 -12.01 0.44 -4.81
C ASP A 71 -13.08 0.49 -5.92
N ARG A 72 -14.34 0.70 -5.55
CA ARG A 72 -15.44 0.87 -6.52
C ARG A 72 -15.23 2.09 -7.41
N ILE A 73 -14.77 3.20 -6.83
CA ILE A 73 -14.47 4.43 -7.59
C ILE A 73 -13.29 4.18 -8.53
N ARG A 74 -12.20 3.60 -8.02
CA ARG A 74 -11.01 3.27 -8.83
C ARG A 74 -11.33 2.32 -9.97
N LYS A 75 -12.14 1.28 -9.72
CA LYS A 75 -12.57 0.33 -10.76
C LYS A 75 -13.41 0.99 -11.86
N LYS A 76 -14.20 2.01 -11.53
CA LYS A 76 -15.09 2.68 -12.49
C LYS A 76 -14.42 3.83 -13.25
N TYR A 77 -13.55 4.58 -12.59
CA TYR A 77 -13.02 5.85 -13.11
C TYR A 77 -11.50 5.87 -13.25
N GLY A 78 -10.82 4.75 -12.95
CA GLY A 78 -9.36 4.63 -12.98
C GLY A 78 -8.71 4.90 -11.62
N PHE A 79 -7.47 4.44 -11.47
CA PHE A 79 -6.74 4.50 -10.19
C PHE A 79 -6.56 5.94 -9.67
N THR A 80 -6.40 6.91 -10.58
CA THR A 80 -6.15 8.31 -10.24
C THR A 80 -7.42 9.12 -9.93
N ALA A 81 -8.61 8.52 -10.07
CA ALA A 81 -9.88 9.20 -9.80
C ALA A 81 -10.10 9.56 -8.33
N ILE A 82 -9.50 8.79 -7.41
CA ILE A 82 -9.53 9.08 -5.98
C ILE A 82 -8.18 8.73 -5.34
N GLN A 83 -7.68 9.65 -4.53
CA GLN A 83 -6.37 9.55 -3.91
C GLN A 83 -6.39 10.10 -2.49
N THR A 84 -5.52 9.56 -1.65
CA THR A 84 -5.28 10.10 -0.31
C THR A 84 -4.54 11.42 -0.43
N GLY A 85 -4.81 12.39 0.44
CA GLY A 85 -4.09 13.68 0.43
C GLY A 85 -2.56 13.53 0.52
N ARG A 86 -2.07 12.44 1.14
CA ARG A 86 -0.65 12.08 1.20
C ARG A 86 0.00 11.86 -0.17
N THR A 87 -0.77 11.43 -1.18
CA THR A 87 -0.27 11.13 -2.53
C THR A 87 -0.52 12.25 -3.52
N LEU A 88 -1.07 13.39 -3.08
CA LEU A 88 -1.44 14.50 -3.96
C LEU A 88 -0.25 14.99 -4.81
N LEU A 89 0.93 15.12 -4.17
CA LEU A 89 2.16 15.53 -4.85
C LEU A 89 2.63 14.56 -5.93
N LEU A 90 2.23 13.29 -5.88
CA LEU A 90 2.64 12.31 -6.90
C LEU A 90 2.06 12.67 -8.27
N LYS A 91 0.90 13.35 -8.32
CA LYS A 91 0.27 13.82 -9.55
C LYS A 91 1.12 14.82 -10.31
N ASP A 92 1.86 15.65 -9.59
CA ASP A 92 2.69 16.69 -10.18
C ASP A 92 4.05 16.16 -10.63
N ILE A 93 4.48 15.01 -10.07
CA ILE A 93 5.82 14.45 -10.25
C ILE A 93 5.84 13.33 -11.29
N PHE A 94 4.79 12.51 -11.35
CA PHE A 94 4.76 11.30 -12.18
C PHE A 94 3.65 11.35 -13.23
N PRO A 95 3.93 10.91 -14.47
CA PRO A 95 2.89 10.74 -15.47
C PRO A 95 1.90 9.67 -15.02
N THR A 96 0.64 9.87 -15.39
CA THR A 96 -0.46 8.96 -15.07
C THR A 96 -0.82 8.12 -16.29
N GLY A 97 -0.89 6.80 -16.12
CA GLY A 97 -1.49 5.86 -17.06
C GLY A 97 -2.78 5.25 -16.51
N ASP A 98 -3.33 4.27 -17.22
CA ASP A 98 -4.60 3.62 -16.86
C ASP A 98 -4.54 2.89 -15.50
N ASP A 99 -3.38 2.32 -15.16
CA ASP A 99 -3.13 1.58 -13.92
C ASP A 99 -2.57 2.45 -12.77
N GLY A 100 -2.49 3.78 -12.95
CA GLY A 100 -2.00 4.71 -11.93
C GLY A 100 -0.75 5.47 -12.33
N TYR A 101 0.21 5.60 -11.41
CA TYR A 101 1.43 6.37 -11.66
C TYR A 101 2.49 5.55 -12.37
N THR A 102 2.97 6.04 -13.50
CA THR A 102 4.10 5.44 -14.19
C THR A 102 5.39 5.96 -13.58
N LEU A 103 6.05 5.09 -12.82
CA LEU A 103 7.38 5.35 -12.30
C LEU A 103 8.40 5.06 -13.42
N HIS A 104 8.83 6.09 -14.13
CA HIS A 104 9.99 6.00 -15.02
C HIS A 104 11.26 5.81 -14.19
N THR A 105 11.48 4.59 -13.73
CA THR A 105 12.71 4.21 -13.05
C THR A 105 13.65 3.60 -14.09
N PRO A 106 14.80 4.25 -14.39
CA PRO A 106 15.80 3.70 -15.33
C PRO A 106 16.50 2.44 -14.80
N SER A 107 16.09 1.90 -13.65
CA SER A 107 16.74 0.78 -12.96
C SER A 107 16.16 -0.61 -13.29
N LEU A 108 15.16 -0.71 -14.17
CA LEU A 108 14.52 -1.98 -14.56
C LEU A 108 14.94 -2.51 -15.94
N SER A 109 15.91 -1.88 -16.60
CA SER A 109 16.55 -2.41 -17.80
C SER A 109 17.82 -3.19 -17.42
N ARG A 110 17.69 -4.48 -17.13
CA ARG A 110 18.82 -5.42 -17.21
C ARG A 110 18.35 -6.84 -17.46
#